data_AF-A0A379FAV4-F1
#
_entry.id   AF-A0A379FAV4-F1
#
_cell.length_a   1.000
_cell.length_b   1.000
_cell.length_c   1.000
_cell.angle_alpha   90.00
_cell.angle_beta   90.00
_cell.angle_gamma   90.00
#
_symmetry.space_group_name_H-M   'P 1'
#
loop_
_entity.id
_entity.type
_entity.pdbx_description
1 polymer ?
#
loop_
_entity_poly.entity_id
_entity_poly.type
_entity_poly.pdbx_seq_one_letter_code
_entity_poly.pdbx_strand_id
1 'polypeptide(L)'
;MKFILPAVLSSLLLVPAVQANEYKLEPTHTKTMFYIDHFDTSTNSGGFYEIEGDLTYSPEKNIGKINVSIPVKTLNTGLTAFDNHVKSVDILDADKYPTIQFSSAKWYFSIINPHPLKGY
;
A
#
# COMPACT_ATOMS: atom_id res chain seq x y z
N MET A 1 15.77 -6.71 -69.08
CA MET A 1 15.03 -7.68 -68.25
C MET A 1 14.76 -7.02 -66.90
N LYS A 2 13.49 -6.89 -66.49
CA LYS A 2 13.07 -6.25 -65.23
C LYS A 2 13.06 -7.31 -64.12
N PHE A 3 13.92 -7.16 -63.12
CA PHE A 3 13.88 -7.96 -61.89
C PHE A 3 12.88 -7.31 -60.93
N ILE A 4 11.83 -8.06 -60.55
CA ILE A 4 10.84 -7.64 -59.56
C ILE A 4 11.30 -8.20 -58.21
N LEU A 5 11.65 -7.34 -57.25
CA LEU A 5 11.86 -7.74 -55.86
C LEU A 5 10.51 -7.97 -55.16
N PRO A 6 10.32 -9.04 -54.37
CA PRO A 6 9.15 -9.15 -53.51
C PRO A 6 9.35 -8.27 -52.27
N ALA A 7 8.49 -7.27 -52.10
CA ALA A 7 8.39 -6.51 -50.87
C ALA A 7 7.71 -7.38 -49.79
N VAL A 8 8.48 -7.90 -48.84
CA VAL A 8 7.94 -8.56 -47.65
C VAL A 8 7.43 -7.48 -46.70
N LEU A 9 6.12 -7.28 -46.67
CA LEU A 9 5.47 -6.35 -45.74
C LEU A 9 5.40 -7.01 -44.36
N SER A 10 6.38 -6.72 -43.50
CA SER A 10 6.37 -7.18 -42.11
C SER A 10 5.31 -6.39 -41.33
N SER A 11 4.18 -7.03 -41.03
CA SER A 11 3.14 -6.46 -40.17
C SER A 11 3.65 -6.36 -38.74
N LEU A 12 3.78 -5.13 -38.23
CA LEU A 12 4.11 -4.87 -36.83
C LEU A 12 2.87 -5.20 -35.99
N LEU A 13 2.89 -6.32 -35.25
CA LEU A 13 1.85 -6.64 -34.27
C LEU A 13 1.94 -5.62 -33.12
N LEU A 14 1.01 -4.66 -33.08
CA LEU A 14 0.78 -3.82 -31.91
C LEU A 14 0.15 -4.69 -30.82
N VAL A 15 0.98 -5.20 -29.91
CA VAL A 15 0.48 -5.82 -28.68
C VAL A 15 -0.01 -4.67 -27.78
N PRO A 16 -1.29 -4.64 -27.37
CA PRO A 16 -1.75 -3.60 -26.45
C PRO A 16 -1.00 -3.75 -25.13
N ALA A 17 -0.22 -2.74 -24.76
CA ALA A 17 0.40 -2.66 -23.46
C ALA A 17 -0.71 -2.44 -22.43
N VAL A 18 -1.10 -3.51 -21.72
CA VAL A 18 -1.95 -3.37 -20.53
C VAL A 18 -1.14 -2.59 -19.49
N GLN A 19 -1.49 -1.32 -19.34
CA GLN A 19 -0.89 -0.39 -18.38
C GLN A 19 -1.50 -0.66 -17.01
N ALA A 20 -0.66 -0.71 -15.97
CA ALA A 20 -1.15 -0.71 -14.60
C ALA A 20 -1.65 0.70 -14.26
N ASN A 21 -2.75 0.79 -13.54
CA ASN A 21 -3.22 2.05 -12.99
C ASN A 21 -2.30 2.46 -11.84
N GLU A 22 -2.00 3.75 -11.74
CA GLU A 22 -1.21 4.34 -10.66
C GLU A 22 -2.13 5.09 -9.70
N TYR A 23 -1.92 4.87 -8.40
CA TYR A 23 -2.65 5.50 -7.32
C TYR A 23 -1.67 6.02 -6.28
N LYS A 24 -2.01 7.14 -5.66
CA LYS A 24 -1.25 7.71 -4.54
C LYS A 24 -2.08 7.65 -3.28
N LEU A 25 -1.45 7.28 -2.17
CA LEU A 25 -2.04 7.40 -0.84
C LEU A 25 -2.06 8.89 -0.49
N GLU A 26 -3.24 9.39 -0.15
CA GLU A 26 -3.42 10.79 0.21
C GLU A 26 -3.25 10.97 1.73
N PRO A 27 -2.33 11.83 2.20
CA PRO A 27 -1.97 11.93 3.62
C PRO A 27 -3.11 12.29 4.58
N THR A 28 -4.11 13.07 4.13
CA THR A 28 -5.21 13.53 5.02
C THR A 28 -6.32 12.49 5.22
N HIS A 29 -6.40 11.48 4.36
CA HIS A 29 -7.39 10.39 4.45
C HIS A 29 -6.78 9.01 4.63
N THR A 30 -5.46 8.92 4.79
CA THR A 30 -4.74 7.67 5.03
C THR A 30 -4.16 7.66 6.45
N LYS A 31 -4.50 6.63 7.22
CA LYS A 31 -3.93 6.41 8.54
C LYS A 31 -3.79 4.91 8.81
N THR A 32 -2.81 4.55 9.62
CA THR A 32 -2.71 3.22 10.20
C THR A 32 -3.06 3.30 11.67
N MET A 33 -3.91 2.40 12.14
CA MET A 33 -4.38 2.36 13.52
C MET A 33 -3.92 1.05 14.15
N PHE A 34 -3.54 1.11 15.42
CA PHE A 34 -3.24 -0.08 16.22
C PHE A 34 -4.11 -0.12 17.47
N TYR A 35 -4.31 -1.35 17.93
CA TYR A 35 -5.04 -1.69 19.14
C TYR A 35 -4.28 -2.82 19.82
N ILE A 36 -3.82 -2.58 21.04
CA ILE A 36 -3.02 -3.51 21.82
C ILE A 36 -3.79 -3.81 23.10
N ASP A 37 -4.03 -5.10 23.35
CA ASP A 37 -4.64 -5.54 24.60
C ASP A 37 -3.78 -5.11 25.80
N HIS A 38 -4.44 -4.73 26.87
CA HIS A 38 -3.83 -4.41 28.15
C HIS A 38 -4.49 -5.25 29.25
N PHE A 39 -4.12 -6.52 29.27
CA PHE A 39 -4.49 -7.52 30.27
C PHE A 39 -5.99 -7.82 30.33
N ASP A 40 -6.67 -7.87 29.18
CA ASP A 40 -8.13 -8.05 29.09
C ASP A 40 -8.96 -6.99 29.85
N THR A 41 -8.34 -5.87 30.26
CA THR A 41 -9.02 -4.80 31.04
C THR A 41 -9.27 -3.54 30.22
N SER A 42 -8.33 -3.17 29.37
CA SER A 42 -8.38 -1.98 28.53
C SER A 42 -7.65 -2.21 27.21
N THR A 43 -7.83 -1.31 26.25
CA THR A 43 -7.11 -1.34 24.98
C THR A 43 -6.28 -0.08 24.81
N ASN A 44 -4.97 -0.25 24.66
CA ASN A 44 -4.11 0.84 24.20
C ASN A 44 -4.35 1.01 22.70
N SER A 45 -4.70 2.23 22.30
CA SER A 45 -4.97 2.54 20.90
C SER A 45 -4.20 3.77 20.46
N GLY A 46 -3.90 3.82 19.17
CA GLY A 46 -3.22 4.95 18.57
C GLY A 46 -3.08 4.76 17.08
N GLY A 47 -2.45 5.72 16.42
CA GLY A 47 -2.20 5.65 15.00
C GLY A 47 -1.02 6.50 14.55
N PHE A 48 -0.65 6.29 13.30
CA PHE A 48 0.27 7.16 12.56
C PHE A 48 -0.51 7.82 11.43
N TYR A 49 -0.13 9.05 11.12
CA TYR A 49 -0.81 9.96 10.21
C TYR A 49 0.20 10.46 9.16
N GLU A 50 -0.24 11.32 8.24
CA GLU A 50 0.59 11.85 7.16
C GLU A 50 1.26 10.73 6.34
N ILE A 51 0.55 9.62 6.14
CA ILE A 51 1.07 8.45 5.44
C ILE A 51 1.02 8.70 3.94
N GLU A 52 2.15 8.48 3.29
CA GLU A 52 2.31 8.59 1.85
C GLU A 52 2.59 7.22 1.25
N GLY A 53 2.37 7.09 -0.05
CA GLY A 53 2.68 5.87 -0.77
C GLY A 53 2.17 5.84 -2.19
N ASP A 54 2.66 4.85 -2.92
CA ASP A 54 2.32 4.63 -4.32
C ASP A 54 1.83 3.19 -4.49
N LEU A 55 0.75 3.04 -5.24
CA LEU A 55 0.15 1.77 -5.62
C LEU A 55 0.08 1.69 -7.14
N THR A 56 0.62 0.62 -7.70
CA THR A 56 0.36 0.21 -9.08
C THR A 56 -0.53 -1.02 -9.06
N TYR A 57 -1.59 -1.02 -9.86
CA TYR A 57 -2.55 -2.13 -9.91
C TYR A 57 -3.03 -2.38 -11.33
N SER A 58 -2.94 -3.62 -11.79
CA SER A 58 -3.52 -4.08 -13.05
C SER A 58 -4.55 -5.18 -12.77
N PRO A 59 -5.86 -4.88 -12.82
CA PRO A 59 -6.90 -5.86 -12.60
C PRO A 59 -6.87 -6.97 -13.65
N GLU A 60 -6.65 -6.61 -14.92
CA GLU A 60 -6.59 -7.54 -16.06
C GLU A 60 -5.54 -8.65 -15.87
N LYS A 61 -4.44 -8.31 -15.18
CA LYS A 61 -3.29 -9.20 -14.95
C LYS A 61 -3.28 -9.78 -13.55
N ASN A 62 -4.17 -9.36 -12.65
CA ASN A 62 -4.12 -9.70 -11.23
C ASN A 62 -2.71 -9.48 -10.65
N ILE A 63 -2.14 -8.30 -10.88
CA ILE A 63 -0.86 -7.89 -10.29
C ILE A 63 -1.00 -6.54 -9.62
N GLY A 64 -0.31 -6.37 -8.50
CA GLY A 64 -0.21 -5.10 -7.81
C GLY A 64 1.12 -4.94 -7.11
N LYS A 65 1.53 -3.70 -6.91
CA LYS A 65 2.68 -3.33 -6.09
C LYS A 65 2.35 -2.08 -5.30
N ILE A 66 2.62 -2.10 -4.00
CA ILE A 66 2.42 -0.97 -3.09
C ILE A 66 3.73 -0.67 -2.35
N ASN A 67 4.02 0.62 -2.18
CA ASN A 67 5.02 1.11 -1.23
C ASN A 67 4.37 2.16 -0.35
N VAL A 68 4.64 2.12 0.95
CA VAL A 68 4.06 3.02 1.95
C VAL A 68 5.18 3.54 2.85
N SER A 69 5.13 4.83 3.11
CA SER A 69 6.02 5.55 4.02
C SER A 69 5.22 6.13 5.18
N ILE A 70 5.59 5.75 6.40
CA ILE A 70 4.88 6.10 7.63
C ILE A 70 5.84 6.89 8.53
N PRO A 71 5.66 8.22 8.70
CA PRO A 71 6.52 9.01 9.55
C PRO A 71 6.29 8.71 11.04
N VAL A 72 7.30 8.23 11.75
CA VAL A 72 7.18 7.82 13.17
C VAL A 72 6.80 8.99 14.07
N LYS A 73 7.24 10.21 13.73
CA LYS A 73 6.93 11.45 14.45
C LYS A 73 5.41 11.71 14.59
N THR A 74 4.61 11.13 13.70
CA THR A 74 3.15 11.35 13.64
C THR A 74 2.37 10.42 14.57
N LEU A 75 3.05 9.55 15.32
CA LEU A 75 2.43 8.74 16.35
C LEU A 75 1.56 9.61 17.28
N ASN A 76 0.31 9.20 17.44
CA ASN A 76 -0.61 9.79 18.41
C ASN A 76 -1.46 8.69 19.07
N THR A 77 -1.38 8.63 20.39
CA THR A 77 -2.18 7.74 21.26
C THR A 77 -3.20 8.51 22.09
N GLY A 78 -3.29 9.83 21.92
CA GLY A 78 -4.05 10.74 22.78
C GLY A 78 -3.34 11.09 24.10
N LEU A 79 -2.15 10.53 24.38
CA LEU A 79 -1.37 10.81 25.57
C LEU A 79 0.11 11.08 25.23
N THR A 80 0.52 12.35 25.26
CA THR A 80 1.87 12.79 24.88
C THR A 80 3.00 12.05 25.61
N ALA A 81 2.82 11.73 26.90
CA ALA A 81 3.82 11.00 27.67
C ALA A 81 4.06 9.59 27.11
N PHE A 82 2.98 8.92 26.69
CA PHE A 82 3.07 7.59 26.09
C PHE A 82 3.63 7.67 24.67
N ASP A 83 3.22 8.66 23.87
CA ASP A 83 3.79 8.91 22.54
C ASP A 83 5.31 9.08 22.63
N ASN A 84 5.79 9.85 23.62
CA ASN A 84 7.23 10.07 23.82
C ASN A 84 7.97 8.79 24.23
N HIS A 85 7.36 7.93 25.06
CA HIS A 85 7.94 6.65 25.42
C HIS A 85 8.02 5.70 24.22
N VAL A 86 6.96 5.58 23.43
CA VAL A 86 6.94 4.73 22.22
C VAL A 86 7.96 5.22 21.18
N LYS A 87 8.16 6.53 21.05
CA LYS A 87 9.19 7.10 20.15
C LYS A 87 10.61 6.98 20.68
N SER A 88 10.83 6.62 21.95
CA SER A 88 12.16 6.57 22.56
C SER A 88 13.00 5.41 21.99
N VAL A 89 14.29 5.43 22.31
CA VAL A 89 15.26 4.37 22.00
C VAL A 89 14.87 2.99 22.56
N ASP A 90 13.97 2.94 23.54
CA ASP A 90 13.53 1.69 24.16
C ASP A 90 12.54 0.90 23.28
N ILE A 91 11.87 1.58 22.33
CA ILE A 91 10.81 0.98 21.49
C ILE A 91 11.09 1.22 20.00
N LEU A 92 10.82 2.42 19.48
CA LEU A 92 10.95 2.69 18.03
C LEU A 92 12.28 3.34 17.64
N ASP A 93 12.98 3.99 18.58
CA ASP A 93 14.18 4.79 18.33
C ASP A 93 13.95 5.77 17.15
N ALA A 94 12.94 6.63 17.29
CA ALA A 94 12.42 7.45 16.20
C ALA A 94 13.46 8.45 15.65
N ASP A 95 14.44 8.85 16.46
CA ASP A 95 15.53 9.73 16.04
C ASP A 95 16.47 9.00 15.06
N LYS A 96 16.70 7.70 15.26
CA LYS A 96 17.52 6.87 14.37
C LYS A 96 16.72 6.29 13.19
N TYR A 97 15.45 5.94 13.42
CA TYR A 97 14.55 5.35 12.44
C TYR A 97 13.27 6.18 12.29
N PRO A 98 13.34 7.35 11.61
CA PRO A 98 12.22 8.30 11.56
C PRO A 98 11.04 7.83 10.70
N THR A 99 11.21 6.76 9.92
CA THR A 99 10.22 6.28 8.94
C THR A 99 10.07 4.77 9.02
N ILE A 100 8.82 4.29 9.11
CA ILE A 100 8.46 2.89 8.91
C ILE A 100 8.08 2.70 7.44
N GLN A 101 8.69 1.71 6.78
CA GLN A 101 8.47 1.40 5.37
C GLN A 101 7.73 0.07 5.21
N PHE A 102 6.73 0.05 4.34
CA PHE A 102 6.07 -1.19 3.90
C PHE A 102 6.10 -1.29 2.38
N SER A 103 6.52 -2.44 1.85
CA SER A 103 6.53 -2.72 0.42
C SER A 103 5.97 -4.12 0.16
N SER A 104 5.05 -4.24 -0.78
CA SER A 104 4.51 -5.53 -1.23
C SER A 104 4.31 -5.56 -2.73
N ALA A 105 4.71 -6.67 -3.36
CA ALA A 105 4.49 -6.95 -4.79
C ALA A 105 3.84 -8.33 -5.03
N LYS A 106 3.50 -9.07 -3.96
CA LYS A 106 2.85 -10.38 -4.04
C LYS A 106 1.43 -10.27 -3.54
N TRP A 107 0.48 -10.33 -4.46
CA TRP A 107 -0.94 -10.12 -4.20
C TRP A 107 -1.69 -11.43 -4.44
N TYR A 108 -2.61 -11.76 -3.55
CA TYR A 108 -3.48 -12.93 -3.67
C TYR A 108 -4.89 -12.46 -4.01
N PHE A 109 -5.41 -12.89 -5.14
CA PHE A 109 -6.73 -12.51 -5.63
C PHE A 109 -7.70 -13.65 -5.39
N SER A 110 -8.80 -13.38 -4.70
CA SER A 110 -9.92 -14.30 -4.54
C SER A 110 -11.17 -13.68 -5.16
N ILE A 111 -11.89 -14.45 -5.97
CA ILE A 111 -13.24 -14.05 -6.40
C ILE A 111 -14.15 -14.26 -5.19
N ILE A 112 -14.50 -13.17 -4.52
CA ILE A 112 -15.52 -13.20 -3.46
C ILE A 112 -16.86 -13.44 -4.15
N ASN A 113 -17.45 -14.63 -3.94
CA ASN A 113 -18.89 -14.81 -4.16
C ASN A 113 -19.59 -14.10 -2.99
N PRO A 114 -20.27 -12.97 -3.20
CA PRO A 114 -20.99 -12.33 -2.11
C PRO A 114 -22.09 -13.28 -1.64
N HIS A 115 -21.98 -13.79 -0.41
CA HIS A 115 -23.12 -14.37 0.26
C HIS A 115 -24.15 -13.25 0.47
N PRO A 116 -25.40 -13.40 0.01
CA PRO A 116 -26.43 -12.42 0.31
C PRO A 116 -26.57 -12.33 1.83
N LEU A 117 -26.29 -11.15 2.38
CA LEU A 117 -26.63 -10.83 3.76
C LEU A 117 -28.15 -10.97 3.88
N LYS A 118 -28.61 -12.02 4.54
CA LYS A 118 -30.00 -12.06 5.01
C LYS A 118 -30.09 -11.03 6.12
N GLY A 119 -30.62 -9.85 5.78
CA GLY A 119 -31.07 -8.90 6.78
C GLY A 119 -32.14 -9.54 7.66
N TYR A 120 -32.11 -9.20 8.95
CA TYR A 120 -33.18 -9.48 9.89
C TYR A 120 -34.41 -8.61 9.58
#